data_AF-A0A813M770-F1
#
_entry.id   AF-A0A813M770-F1
#
_cell.length_a   1.000
_cell.length_b   1.000
_cell.length_c   1.000
_cell.angle_alpha   90.00
_cell.angle_beta   90.00
_cell.angle_gamma   90.00
#
_symmetry.space_group_name_H-M   'P 1'
#
loop_
_entity.id
_entity.type
_entity.pdbx_description
1 polymer ?
#
loop_
_entity_poly.entity_id
_entity_poly.type
_entity_poly.pdbx_seq_one_letter_code
_entity_poly.pdbx_strand_id
1 'polypeptide(L)'
;MNKLNHDQELVDLLYVLIGIAYLQLFIINNFLGPKIELDNNVEQSISESSINELLTCDGVVPVSTVQHLDYLYQATKVFNVERNTNWTDYWWTMRTLFTHQKMLEERSMTLCDNIQRSIDKLLAYQSEMNKTQQILFFIEMAYASQYYYNWKQVETAKAQIIELSGLEINLTGQLGKRTRYQLNNTSQLLLDITRKDLQQTS
;
A
#
# COMPACT_ATOMS: atom_id res chain seq x y z
N MET A 1 -27.40 27.67 3.37
CA MET A 1 -26.61 26.77 2.51
C MET A 1 -25.35 26.21 3.21
N ASN A 2 -25.01 26.60 4.45
CA ASN A 2 -23.69 26.26 5.04
C ASN A 2 -23.66 25.15 6.11
N LYS A 3 -24.80 24.74 6.68
CA LYS A 3 -24.81 23.71 7.74
C LYS A 3 -24.95 22.30 7.19
N LEU A 4 -25.87 22.11 6.23
CA LEU A 4 -26.13 20.81 5.60
C LEU A 4 -24.92 20.26 4.82
N ASN A 5 -24.16 21.13 4.13
CA ASN A 5 -22.95 20.73 3.41
C ASN A 5 -21.82 20.35 4.36
N HIS A 6 -21.69 21.07 5.48
CA HIS A 6 -20.69 20.75 6.50
C HIS A 6 -20.98 19.43 7.20
N ASP A 7 -22.26 19.16 7.50
CA ASP A 7 -22.69 17.89 8.09
C ASP A 7 -22.42 16.72 7.13
N GLN A 8 -22.57 16.93 5.81
CA GLN A 8 -22.25 15.92 4.81
C GLN A 8 -20.74 15.64 4.70
N GLU A 9 -19.90 16.68 4.67
CA GLU A 9 -18.44 16.52 4.66
C GLU A 9 -17.93 15.75 5.88
N LEU A 10 -18.51 15.99 7.06
CA LEU A 10 -18.18 15.26 8.28
C LEU A 10 -18.57 13.78 8.20
N VAL A 11 -19.74 13.48 7.61
CA VAL A 11 -20.19 12.11 7.39
C VAL A 11 -19.26 11.40 6.41
N ASP A 12 -18.87 12.04 5.32
CA ASP A 12 -17.95 11.47 4.33
C ASP A 12 -16.57 11.19 4.94
N LEU A 13 -16.04 12.13 5.74
CA LEU A 13 -14.80 11.93 6.49
C LEU A 13 -14.91 10.75 7.48
N LEU A 14 -16.03 10.63 8.19
CA LEU A 14 -16.27 9.54 9.12
C LEU A 14 -16.28 8.19 8.38
N TYR A 15 -16.92 8.10 7.22
CA TYR A 15 -16.90 6.88 6.39
C TYR A 15 -15.47 6.49 5.99
N VAL A 16 -14.66 7.46 5.56
CA VAL A 16 -13.25 7.21 5.22
C VAL A 16 -12.47 6.72 6.44
N LEU A 17 -12.60 7.37 7.60
CA LEU A 17 -11.92 6.95 8.83
C LEU A 17 -12.32 5.53 9.27
N ILE A 18 -13.60 5.19 9.15
CA ILE A 18 -14.09 3.84 9.43
C ILE A 18 -13.47 2.83 8.47
N GLY A 19 -13.40 3.15 7.17
CA GLY A 19 -12.72 2.30 6.18
C GLY A 19 -11.24 2.08 6.51
N ILE A 20 -10.52 3.14 6.91
CA ILE A 20 -9.11 3.05 7.33
C ILE A 20 -8.97 2.15 8.55
N ALA A 21 -9.84 2.31 9.55
CA ALA A 21 -9.82 1.51 10.77
C ALA A 21 -10.02 0.02 10.47
N TYR A 22 -10.99 -0.33 9.63
CA TYR A 22 -11.21 -1.72 9.20
C TYR A 22 -10.00 -2.31 8.47
N LEU A 23 -9.41 -1.56 7.53
CA LEU A 23 -8.20 -2.01 6.84
C LEU A 23 -7.03 -2.22 7.82
N GLN A 24 -6.85 -1.33 8.78
CA GLN A 24 -5.80 -1.45 9.79
C GLN A 24 -6.02 -2.65 10.71
N LEU A 25 -7.25 -2.86 11.19
CA LEU A 25 -7.61 -4.03 12.00
C LEU A 25 -7.34 -5.33 11.23
N PHE A 26 -7.69 -5.36 9.94
CA PHE A 26 -7.38 -6.49 9.09
C PHE A 26 -5.86 -6.75 9.00
N ILE A 27 -5.08 -5.69 8.76
CA ILE A 27 -3.62 -5.80 8.64
C ILE A 27 -2.99 -6.28 9.96
N ILE A 28 -3.45 -5.73 11.08
CA ILE A 28 -2.94 -6.10 12.41
C ILE A 28 -3.19 -7.59 12.67
N ASN A 29 -4.40 -8.09 12.41
CA ASN A 29 -4.75 -9.48 12.71
C ASN A 29 -4.05 -10.50 11.79
N ASN A 30 -3.69 -10.11 10.57
CA ASN A 30 -3.13 -11.05 9.59
C ASN A 30 -1.61 -10.93 9.36
N PHE A 31 -1.00 -9.76 9.57
CA PHE A 31 0.41 -9.52 9.21
C PHE A 31 1.31 -9.08 10.37
N LEU A 32 0.81 -8.26 11.30
CA LEU A 32 1.65 -7.60 12.30
C LEU A 32 1.55 -8.24 13.68
N GLY A 33 0.32 -8.45 14.17
CA GLY A 33 0.03 -8.75 15.58
C GLY A 33 0.28 -7.57 16.53
N PRO A 34 -0.17 -7.64 17.80
CA PRO A 34 -1.04 -8.67 18.40
C PRO A 34 -2.48 -8.63 17.85
N LYS A 35 -3.24 -9.72 18.00
CA LYS A 35 -4.62 -9.79 17.50
C LYS A 35 -5.55 -8.83 18.26
N ILE A 36 -6.39 -8.12 17.53
CA ILE A 36 -7.34 -7.15 18.06
C ILE A 36 -8.71 -7.49 17.50
N GLU A 37 -9.63 -7.85 18.38
CA GLU A 37 -11.03 -8.09 18.06
C GLU A 37 -11.85 -6.89 18.55
N LEU A 38 -12.80 -6.44 17.73
CA LEU A 38 -13.78 -5.46 18.17
C LEU A 38 -14.77 -6.13 19.13
N ASP A 39 -15.27 -5.39 20.13
CA ASP A 39 -16.35 -5.91 20.97
C ASP A 39 -17.56 -6.29 20.10
N ASN A 40 -18.05 -7.53 20.28
CA ASN A 40 -19.14 -8.19 19.52
C ASN A 40 -20.45 -7.39 19.39
N ASN A 41 -20.58 -6.24 20.05
CA ASN A 41 -21.75 -5.37 19.98
C ASN A 41 -21.82 -4.53 18.69
N VAL A 42 -20.74 -4.46 17.91
CA VAL A 42 -20.67 -3.66 16.66
C VAL A 42 -20.79 -4.53 15.40
N GLU A 43 -20.57 -5.83 15.51
CA GLU A 43 -20.63 -6.75 14.38
C GLU A 43 -22.08 -7.08 14.01
N GLN A 44 -22.62 -6.39 13.01
CA GLN A 44 -23.70 -6.98 12.23
C GLN A 44 -23.16 -8.27 11.62
N SER A 45 -23.82 -9.40 11.85
CA SER A 45 -23.44 -10.68 11.26
C SER A 45 -23.49 -10.61 9.73
N ILE A 46 -22.36 -10.36 9.09
CA ILE A 46 -22.24 -10.39 7.64
C ILE A 46 -22.18 -11.87 7.25
N SER A 47 -23.01 -12.28 6.28
CA SER A 47 -22.97 -13.64 5.77
C SER A 47 -21.62 -13.92 5.12
N GLU A 48 -20.99 -15.05 5.46
CA GLU A 48 -19.78 -15.55 4.80
C GLU A 48 -19.94 -15.63 3.28
N SER A 49 -21.15 -15.94 2.80
CA SER A 49 -21.45 -15.97 1.36
C SER A 49 -21.24 -14.60 0.70
N SER A 50 -21.64 -13.52 1.36
CA SER A 50 -21.49 -12.15 0.84
C SER A 50 -20.04 -11.68 0.89
N ILE A 51 -19.29 -12.12 1.91
CA ILE A 51 -17.85 -11.85 2.01
C ILE A 51 -17.11 -12.52 0.86
N ASN A 52 -17.36 -13.82 0.66
CA ASN A 52 -16.75 -14.58 -0.42
C ASN A 52 -17.16 -14.06 -1.79
N GLU A 53 -18.42 -13.68 -1.99
CA GLU A 53 -18.88 -13.10 -3.27
C GLU A 53 -18.10 -11.83 -3.65
N LEU A 54 -17.88 -10.90 -2.70
CA LEU A 54 -17.16 -9.66 -2.97
C LEU A 54 -15.64 -9.88 -3.09
N LEU A 55 -15.07 -10.74 -2.25
CA LEU A 55 -13.63 -10.94 -2.19
C LEU A 55 -13.11 -12.02 -3.15
N THR A 56 -14.00 -12.78 -3.80
CA THR A 56 -13.62 -13.64 -4.92
C THR A 56 -13.32 -12.78 -6.13
N CYS A 57 -12.13 -12.95 -6.72
CA CYS A 57 -11.74 -12.24 -7.93
C CYS A 57 -11.18 -13.23 -8.93
N ASP A 58 -11.60 -13.08 -10.20
CA ASP A 58 -11.19 -13.96 -11.31
C ASP A 58 -11.40 -15.46 -11.01
N GLY A 59 -12.42 -15.80 -10.23
CA GLY A 59 -12.75 -17.18 -9.81
C GLY A 59 -11.93 -17.70 -8.64
N VAL A 60 -11.02 -16.89 -8.08
CA VAL A 60 -10.16 -17.25 -6.95
C VAL A 60 -10.75 -16.69 -5.67
N VAL A 61 -10.99 -17.58 -4.71
CA VAL A 61 -11.47 -17.23 -3.36
C VAL A 61 -10.30 -16.82 -2.44
N PRO A 62 -10.54 -16.03 -1.40
CA PRO A 62 -9.53 -15.77 -0.37
C PRO A 62 -9.03 -17.05 0.29
N VAL A 63 -7.74 -17.06 0.65
CA VAL A 63 -7.10 -18.19 1.34
C VAL A 63 -7.78 -18.42 2.70
N SER A 64 -8.04 -19.69 3.04
CA SER A 64 -8.78 -20.08 4.25
C SER A 64 -8.06 -19.81 5.58
N THR A 65 -6.76 -19.50 5.55
CA THR A 65 -5.97 -19.14 6.73
C THR A 65 -6.13 -17.68 7.14
N VAL A 66 -6.70 -16.85 6.27
CA VAL A 66 -6.92 -15.42 6.53
C VAL A 66 -8.02 -15.26 7.58
N GLN A 67 -7.75 -14.44 8.59
CA GLN A 67 -8.68 -14.16 9.68
C GLN A 67 -9.39 -12.83 9.46
N HIS A 68 -10.62 -12.71 9.97
CA HIS A 68 -11.42 -11.48 9.91
C HIS A 68 -11.58 -10.89 8.50
N LEU A 69 -11.97 -11.72 7.52
CA LEU A 69 -12.25 -11.27 6.15
C LEU A 69 -13.36 -10.21 6.08
N ASP A 70 -14.22 -10.15 7.08
CA ASP A 70 -15.24 -9.12 7.27
C ASP A 70 -14.63 -7.71 7.39
N TYR A 71 -13.48 -7.54 8.04
CA TYR A 71 -12.79 -6.25 8.12
C TYR A 71 -12.31 -5.79 6.73
N LEU A 72 -11.70 -6.68 5.95
CA LEU A 72 -11.31 -6.38 4.57
C LEU A 72 -12.54 -6.10 3.69
N TYR A 73 -13.61 -6.89 3.86
CA TYR A 73 -14.87 -6.69 3.14
C TYR A 73 -15.46 -5.30 3.38
N GLN A 74 -15.47 -4.82 4.63
CA GLN A 74 -15.96 -3.48 4.96
C GLN A 74 -15.06 -2.40 4.36
N ALA A 75 -13.74 -2.55 4.44
CA ALA A 75 -12.80 -1.61 3.81
C ALA A 75 -13.02 -1.51 2.29
N THR A 76 -13.20 -2.64 1.59
CA THR A 76 -13.46 -2.67 0.13
C THR A 76 -14.79 -2.03 -0.26
N LYS A 77 -15.79 -2.03 0.63
CA LYS A 77 -17.05 -1.33 0.39
C LYS A 77 -16.92 0.19 0.43
N VAL A 78 -16.07 0.68 1.34
CA VAL A 78 -15.76 2.11 1.49
C VAL A 78 -14.87 2.57 0.35
N PHE A 79 -13.76 1.87 0.12
CA PHE A 79 -12.74 2.26 -0.85
C PHE A 79 -12.96 1.64 -2.22
N ASN A 80 -13.48 2.45 -3.14
CA ASN A 80 -13.80 2.03 -4.49
C ASN A 80 -13.39 3.11 -5.50
N VAL A 81 -12.59 2.72 -6.49
CA VAL A 81 -12.01 3.61 -7.51
C VAL A 81 -13.06 4.52 -8.16
N GLU A 82 -14.26 4.01 -8.41
CA GLU A 82 -15.33 4.74 -9.12
C GLU A 82 -16.03 5.79 -8.24
N ARG A 83 -15.88 5.72 -6.91
CA ARG A 83 -16.55 6.61 -5.95
C ARG A 83 -15.62 7.65 -5.32
N ASN A 84 -14.32 7.46 -5.46
CA ASN A 84 -13.31 8.33 -4.87
C ASN A 84 -13.29 9.72 -5.52
N THR A 85 -13.07 10.76 -4.70
CA THR A 85 -13.11 12.15 -5.17
C THR A 85 -11.79 12.91 -4.98
N ASN A 86 -10.93 12.41 -4.11
CA ASN A 86 -9.67 13.05 -3.76
C ASN A 86 -8.51 12.03 -3.77
N TRP A 87 -7.28 12.55 -3.72
CA TRP A 87 -6.08 11.71 -3.75
C TRP A 87 -5.94 10.79 -2.54
N THR A 88 -6.40 11.19 -1.35
CA THR A 88 -6.34 10.32 -0.16
C THR A 88 -7.21 9.08 -0.33
N ASP A 89 -8.42 9.22 -0.90
CA ASP A 89 -9.33 8.11 -1.16
C ASP A 89 -8.72 7.11 -2.16
N TYR A 90 -8.15 7.63 -3.26
CA TYR A 90 -7.47 6.79 -4.25
C TYR A 90 -6.28 6.05 -3.64
N TRP A 91 -5.55 6.67 -2.72
CA TRP A 91 -4.41 6.03 -2.08
C TRP A 91 -4.84 4.91 -1.12
N TRP A 92 -5.86 5.15 -0.29
CA TRP A 92 -6.42 4.10 0.57
C TRP A 92 -7.10 3.00 -0.23
N THR A 93 -7.67 3.31 -1.39
CA THR A 93 -8.18 2.32 -2.33
C THR A 93 -7.07 1.45 -2.90
N MET A 94 -5.96 2.04 -3.34
CA MET A 94 -4.79 1.29 -3.79
C MET A 94 -4.29 0.33 -2.69
N ARG A 95 -4.19 0.79 -1.44
CA ARG A 95 -3.78 -0.03 -0.30
C ARG A 95 -4.77 -1.17 -0.02
N THR A 96 -6.06 -0.89 -0.09
CA THR A 96 -7.13 -1.89 0.12
C THR A 96 -7.09 -2.96 -0.96
N LEU A 97 -7.03 -2.56 -2.23
CA LEU A 97 -6.94 -3.48 -3.36
C LEU A 97 -5.66 -4.33 -3.32
N PHE A 98 -4.53 -3.72 -2.99
CA PHE A 98 -3.27 -4.47 -2.89
C PHE A 98 -3.30 -5.45 -1.71
N THR A 99 -3.90 -5.07 -0.59
CA THR A 99 -4.12 -5.97 0.55
C THR A 99 -5.04 -7.12 0.18
N HIS A 100 -6.13 -6.84 -0.54
CA HIS A 100 -7.03 -7.86 -1.07
C HIS A 100 -6.32 -8.83 -2.00
N GLN A 101 -5.49 -8.33 -2.91
CA GLN A 101 -4.67 -9.18 -3.78
C GLN A 101 -3.75 -10.12 -2.97
N LYS A 102 -3.21 -9.70 -1.83
CA LYS A 102 -2.37 -10.59 -1.00
C LYS A 102 -3.14 -11.76 -0.40
N MET A 103 -4.47 -11.69 -0.34
CA MET A 103 -5.33 -12.74 0.21
C MET A 103 -5.68 -13.81 -0.82
N LEU A 104 -5.32 -13.62 -2.09
CA LEU A 104 -5.53 -14.58 -3.17
C LEU A 104 -4.22 -15.33 -3.43
N GLU A 105 -4.31 -16.64 -3.68
CA GLU A 105 -3.13 -17.45 -4.05
C GLU A 105 -2.54 -17.01 -5.39
N GLU A 106 -3.41 -16.61 -6.31
CA GLU A 106 -3.05 -16.17 -7.66
C GLU A 106 -3.26 -14.67 -7.84
N ARG A 107 -2.53 -14.12 -8.81
CA ARG A 107 -2.68 -12.71 -9.20
C ARG A 107 -3.99 -12.52 -9.96
N SER A 108 -4.85 -11.66 -9.44
CA SER A 108 -6.04 -11.19 -10.13
C SER A 108 -5.69 -10.04 -11.06
N MET A 109 -6.09 -10.18 -12.33
CA MET A 109 -5.96 -9.11 -13.32
C MET A 109 -6.97 -8.00 -13.03
N THR A 110 -8.17 -8.36 -12.57
CA THR A 110 -9.18 -7.40 -12.15
C THR A 110 -8.67 -6.48 -11.05
N LEU A 111 -7.99 -7.02 -10.03
CA LEU A 111 -7.36 -6.21 -8.99
C LEU A 111 -6.19 -5.39 -9.53
N CYS A 112 -5.37 -5.96 -10.43
CA CYS A 112 -4.28 -5.24 -11.10
C CYS A 112 -4.79 -3.99 -11.82
N ASP A 113 -5.86 -4.11 -12.60
CA ASP A 113 -6.44 -3.01 -13.37
C ASP A 113 -7.02 -1.92 -12.47
N ASN A 114 -7.66 -2.30 -11.35
CA ASN A 114 -8.17 -1.34 -10.37
C ASN A 114 -7.04 -0.61 -9.63
N ILE A 115 -5.96 -1.32 -9.30
CA ILE A 115 -4.75 -0.74 -8.70
C ILE A 115 -4.13 0.26 -9.67
N GLN A 116 -3.97 -0.12 -10.95
CA GLN A 116 -3.41 0.76 -11.96
C GLN A 116 -4.28 2.01 -12.18
N ARG A 117 -5.60 1.87 -12.24
CA ARG A 117 -6.53 3.02 -12.30
C ARG A 117 -6.35 3.96 -11.10
N SER A 118 -6.17 3.41 -9.90
CA SER A 118 -5.90 4.21 -8.70
C SER A 118 -4.56 4.94 -8.80
N ILE A 119 -3.52 4.27 -9.30
CA ILE A 119 -2.20 4.88 -9.52
C ILE A 119 -2.27 6.02 -10.54
N ASP A 120 -2.96 5.83 -11.66
CA ASP A 120 -3.10 6.85 -12.69
C ASP A 120 -3.78 8.11 -12.15
N LYS A 121 -4.79 7.94 -11.28
CA LYS A 121 -5.44 9.04 -10.57
C LYS A 121 -4.48 9.72 -9.59
N LEU A 122 -3.73 8.95 -8.79
CA LEU A 122 -2.75 9.50 -7.85
C LEU A 122 -1.64 10.29 -8.53
N LEU A 123 -1.17 9.84 -9.70
CA LEU A 123 -0.20 10.58 -10.52
C LEU A 123 -0.76 11.93 -10.97
N ALA A 124 -2.05 11.99 -11.34
CA ALA A 124 -2.70 13.25 -11.70
C ALA A 124 -2.80 14.23 -10.52
N TYR A 125 -2.88 13.71 -9.28
CA TYR A 125 -2.91 14.49 -8.05
C TYR A 125 -1.52 14.73 -7.41
N GLN A 126 -0.42 14.34 -8.08
CA GLN A 126 0.92 14.43 -7.49
C GLN A 126 1.28 15.85 -7.02
N SER A 127 0.82 16.89 -7.72
CA SER A 127 1.07 18.29 -7.37
C SER A 127 0.39 18.74 -6.07
N GLU A 128 -0.66 18.05 -5.63
CA GLU A 128 -1.36 18.33 -4.36
C GLU A 128 -0.65 17.69 -3.16
N MET A 129 0.25 16.73 -3.41
CA MET A 129 0.98 16.02 -2.37
C MET A 129 2.25 16.77 -1.99
N ASN A 130 2.55 16.79 -0.68
CA ASN A 130 3.87 17.26 -0.24
C ASN A 130 4.97 16.25 -0.61
N LYS A 131 6.22 16.69 -0.53
CA LYS A 131 7.40 15.91 -0.90
C LYS A 131 7.46 14.53 -0.23
N THR A 132 7.16 14.45 1.07
CA THR A 132 7.17 13.19 1.81
C THR A 132 6.07 12.24 1.34
N GLN A 133 4.87 12.77 1.11
CA GLN A 133 3.73 12.00 0.58
C GLN A 133 4.03 11.46 -0.82
N GLN A 134 4.62 12.27 -1.71
CA GLN A 134 5.03 11.81 -3.04
C GLN A 134 6.04 10.66 -2.95
N ILE A 135 7.05 10.77 -2.09
CA ILE A 135 8.03 9.69 -1.89
C ILE A 135 7.35 8.41 -1.42
N LEU A 136 6.48 8.50 -0.40
CA LEU A 136 5.74 7.34 0.11
C LEU A 136 4.83 6.72 -0.96
N PHE A 137 4.14 7.55 -1.74
CA PHE A 137 3.31 7.11 -2.85
C PHE A 137 4.15 6.34 -3.88
N PHE A 138 5.29 6.89 -4.33
CA PHE A 138 6.14 6.21 -5.30
C PHE A 138 6.72 4.90 -4.76
N ILE A 139 7.03 4.82 -3.46
CA ILE A 139 7.45 3.57 -2.82
C ILE A 139 6.35 2.52 -2.94
N GLU A 140 5.12 2.86 -2.55
CA GLU A 140 3.99 1.93 -2.62
C GLU A 140 3.64 1.56 -4.07
N MET A 141 3.70 2.51 -5.00
CA MET A 141 3.55 2.27 -6.43
C MET A 141 4.60 1.26 -6.94
N ALA A 142 5.87 1.41 -6.52
CA ALA A 142 6.93 0.48 -6.89
C ALA A 142 6.64 -0.93 -6.36
N TYR A 143 6.21 -1.07 -5.09
CA TYR A 143 5.86 -2.36 -4.50
C TYR A 143 4.70 -3.05 -5.23
N ALA A 144 3.63 -2.32 -5.52
CA ALA A 144 2.49 -2.85 -6.27
C ALA A 144 2.90 -3.26 -7.68
N SER A 145 3.64 -2.40 -8.38
CA SER A 145 4.13 -2.65 -9.76
C SER A 145 5.06 -3.86 -9.82
N GLN A 146 5.97 -3.99 -8.84
CA GLN A 146 6.88 -5.12 -8.74
C GLN A 146 6.13 -6.43 -8.51
N TYR A 147 5.07 -6.41 -7.69
CA TYR A 147 4.26 -7.59 -7.44
C TYR A 147 3.64 -8.15 -8.74
N TYR A 148 3.23 -7.28 -9.65
CA TYR A 148 2.70 -7.62 -10.99
C TYR A 148 3.75 -7.61 -12.10
N TYR A 149 5.06 -7.60 -11.75
CA TYR A 149 6.17 -7.60 -12.70
C TYR A 149 6.19 -6.43 -13.71
N ASN A 150 5.58 -5.30 -13.38
CA ASN A 150 5.67 -4.08 -14.18
C ASN A 150 6.98 -3.33 -13.89
N TRP A 151 8.10 -3.88 -14.39
CA TRP A 151 9.44 -3.35 -14.14
C TRP A 151 9.64 -1.93 -14.67
N LYS A 152 8.98 -1.57 -15.76
CA LYS A 152 9.06 -0.21 -16.32
C LYS A 152 8.57 0.82 -15.30
N GLN A 153 7.41 0.57 -14.69
CA GLN A 153 6.84 1.45 -13.68
C GLN A 153 7.66 1.46 -12.39
N VAL A 154 8.25 0.32 -12.01
CA VAL A 154 9.19 0.24 -10.88
C VAL A 154 10.40 1.17 -11.09
N GLU A 155 11.01 1.14 -12.27
CA GLU A 155 12.16 2.01 -12.55
C GLU A 155 11.77 3.50 -12.59
N THR A 156 10.60 3.84 -13.13
CA THR A 156 10.06 5.20 -13.04
C THR A 156 9.84 5.64 -11.59
N ALA A 157 9.24 4.79 -10.76
CA ALA A 157 9.02 5.07 -9.35
C ALA A 157 10.33 5.31 -8.60
N LYS A 158 11.33 4.44 -8.81
CA LYS A 158 12.67 4.56 -8.20
C LYS A 158 13.35 5.87 -8.57
N ALA A 159 13.32 6.24 -9.86
CA ALA A 159 13.89 7.51 -10.32
C ALA A 159 13.26 8.70 -9.58
N GLN A 160 11.93 8.71 -9.45
CA GLN A 160 11.21 9.75 -8.71
C GLN A 160 11.56 9.76 -7.21
N ILE A 161 11.69 8.60 -6.57
CA ILE A 161 12.09 8.50 -5.15
C ILE A 161 13.49 9.09 -4.96
N ILE A 162 14.45 8.74 -5.81
CA ILE A 162 15.84 9.23 -5.74
C ILE A 162 15.87 10.75 -5.93
N GLU A 163 15.19 11.24 -6.97
CA GLU A 163 15.10 12.67 -7.28
C GLU A 163 14.48 13.47 -6.12
N LEU A 164 13.33 13.03 -5.61
CA LEU A 164 12.65 13.69 -4.51
C LEU A 164 13.48 13.58 -3.22
N SER A 165 13.95 12.39 -2.84
CA SER A 165 14.68 12.23 -1.58
C SER A 165 16.04 12.95 -1.53
N GLY A 166 16.62 13.28 -2.69
CA GLY A 166 17.98 13.83 -2.78
C GLY A 166 19.06 12.82 -2.42
N LEU A 167 18.71 11.53 -2.41
CA LEU A 167 19.63 10.43 -2.18
C LEU A 167 20.38 10.09 -3.47
N GLU A 168 21.60 9.60 -3.33
CA GLU A 168 22.33 8.89 -4.38
C GLU A 168 22.56 7.47 -3.87
N ILE A 169 22.13 6.49 -4.67
CA ILE A 169 22.20 5.07 -4.32
C ILE A 169 23.13 4.40 -5.32
N ASN A 170 24.30 3.96 -4.86
CA ASN A 170 25.30 3.27 -5.68
C ASN A 170 25.48 1.83 -5.17
N LEU A 171 25.19 0.86 -6.04
CA LEU A 171 25.48 -0.54 -5.76
C LEU A 171 26.93 -0.84 -6.13
N THR A 172 27.79 -1.03 -5.14
CA THR A 172 29.24 -1.22 -5.33
C THR A 172 29.69 -2.59 -4.81
N GLY A 173 30.82 -3.07 -5.33
CA GLY A 173 31.47 -4.28 -4.83
C GLY A 173 32.65 -3.90 -3.94
N GLN A 174 32.69 -4.42 -2.71
CA GLN A 174 33.83 -4.24 -1.81
C GLN A 174 34.33 -5.60 -1.29
N LEU A 175 35.64 -5.75 -1.17
CA LEU A 175 36.26 -6.91 -0.54
C LEU A 175 36.20 -6.75 0.99
N GLY A 176 35.56 -7.68 1.69
CA GLY A 176 35.42 -7.61 3.14
C GLY A 176 35.33 -8.98 3.81
N LYS A 177 35.53 -9.01 5.13
CA LYS A 177 35.33 -10.20 5.97
C LYS A 177 33.98 -10.09 6.66
N ARG A 178 33.13 -11.12 6.54
CA ARG A 178 31.82 -11.19 7.19
C ARG A 178 31.92 -11.61 8.66
N THR A 179 32.95 -12.36 9.04
CA THR A 179 33.15 -12.81 10.42
C THR A 179 34.60 -12.64 10.85
N ARG A 180 34.83 -12.50 12.16
CA ARG A 180 36.17 -12.37 12.77
C ARG A 180 37.11 -13.52 12.40
N TYR A 181 36.57 -14.69 12.06
CA TYR A 181 37.32 -15.92 11.76
C TYR A 181 37.57 -16.15 10.26
N GLN A 182 37.06 -15.29 9.36
CA GLN A 182 37.39 -15.41 7.94
C GLN A 182 38.83 -14.98 7.66
N LEU A 183 39.62 -15.88 7.07
CA LEU A 183 41.01 -15.62 6.73
C LEU A 183 41.15 -14.74 5.49
N ASN A 184 40.30 -14.95 4.47
CA ASN A 184 40.34 -14.25 3.19
C ASN A 184 39.17 -13.28 3.01
N ASN A 185 39.43 -12.15 2.33
CA ASN A 185 38.38 -11.20 1.97
C ASN A 185 37.58 -11.77 0.80
N THR A 186 36.26 -11.83 0.95
CA THR A 186 35.34 -12.21 -0.13
C THR A 186 34.69 -10.97 -0.72
N SER A 187 34.35 -11.00 -2.01
CA SER A 187 33.57 -9.92 -2.62
C SER A 187 32.20 -9.84 -1.96
N GLN A 188 31.81 -8.63 -1.57
CA GLN A 188 30.52 -8.32 -0.99
C GLN A 188 29.88 -7.21 -1.81
N LEU A 189 28.58 -7.30 -1.98
CA LEU A 189 27.78 -6.25 -2.59
C LEU A 189 27.39 -5.27 -1.49
N LEU A 190 27.70 -3.99 -1.68
CA LEU A 190 27.43 -2.92 -0.74
C LEU A 190 26.54 -1.87 -1.42
N LEU A 191 25.54 -1.40 -0.68
CA LEU A 191 24.69 -0.30 -1.13
C LEU A 191 25.22 0.96 -0.47
N ASP A 192 25.90 1.80 -1.24
CA ASP A 192 26.38 3.10 -0.80
C ASP A 192 25.25 4.12 -1.00
N ILE A 193 24.84 4.76 0.10
CA ILE A 193 23.73 5.72 0.10
C ILE A 193 24.30 7.04 0.62
N THR A 194 24.41 8.02 -0.27
CA THR A 194 24.80 9.38 0.10
C THR A 194 23.62 10.33 -0.10
N ARG A 195 23.69 11.52 0.52
CA ARG A 195 22.68 12.57 0.35
C ARG A 195 23.37 13.81 -0.19
N LYS A 196 22.85 14.38 -1.28
CA LYS A 196 23.46 15.53 -1.97
C LYS A 196 23.70 16.73 -1.05
N ASP A 197 22.85 16.92 -0.04
CA ASP A 197 22.92 18.03 0.91
C ASP A 197 24.11 17.94 1.89
N LEU A 198 24.75 16.77 2.04
CA LEU A 198 25.84 16.54 3.01
C LEU A 198 27.24 16.68 2.39
N GLN A 199 27.37 16.88 1.08
CA GLN A 199 28.65 16.99 0.39
C GLN A 199 29.21 18.43 0.31
N GLN A 200 28.56 19.43 0.91
CA GLN A 200 29.02 20.83 0.89
C GLN A 200 29.83 21.27 2.13
N THR A 201 30.13 20.37 3.06
CA THR A 201 31.01 20.67 4.21
C THR A 201 32.12 19.65 4.32
N SER A 202 33.18 19.82 3.53
CA SER A 202 34.51 19.23 3.75
C SER A 202 35.55 20.05 3.00
#